data_AF-A0A812M4P8-F1
#
_entry.id   AF-A0A812M4P8-F1
#
_cell.length_a   1.000
_cell.length_b   1.000
_cell.length_c   1.000
_cell.angle_alpha   90.00
_cell.angle_beta   90.00
_cell.angle_gamma   90.00
#
_symmetry.space_group_name_H-M   'P 1'
#
loop_
_entity.id
_entity.type
_entity.pdbx_description
1 polymer ?
#
loop_
_entity_poly.entity_id
_entity_poly.type
_entity_poly.pdbx_seq_one_letter_code
_entity_poly.pdbx_strand_id
1 'polypeptide(L)'
;MIFYLFVLQLLPGNCFQPFQDGAELKTVVGDWVAGTPAEKLAIEGVYGPIGDWNVSQVTTMNALFMNLDFNENIDAWDVSNVEDMAFMFWGTPFNQPLNSWDTSAVTSMLAMFYQATKFNQPIDSWSTSRVTDMRAMFVEAAAFNQPLESWNTSSVTLMGSMFDGASAFNQPLDSFDTSSLTTMARMFSRAAAFNQPLRSWDTSRVMDMEGMFLDAAAFNQPLDSWDMSRVTSTANMFNGATAFNQRLDSWDTSSVTTMLRMFRNAVSFNKPLSAWNTSQVTSMAAMFQGATAFNKPLNTWDTSQVRSMLRMFDGATAFNKPLGRWDTSSLQFASYLFFGATAFSRCLASWDTSSLIANVFMFAGSGCPADAPVLQNGLLDCGCDKLWCEDLTAVDYALLKKKGKKAMKNCLLTSLIQDTESASGLPWKRASAKVPWLTVFVGLVVAFAASAAAAIAWRSHRRQFPPTSYEEL
;
A
#
# COMPACT_ATOMS: atom_id res chain seq x y z
N MET A 1 -41.37 53.28 -27.23
CA MET A 1 -40.50 52.09 -27.16
C MET A 1 -39.13 52.41 -27.76
N ILE A 2 -38.52 53.51 -27.30
CA ILE A 2 -37.19 54.04 -27.66
C ILE A 2 -36.78 54.82 -26.41
N PHE A 3 -36.33 54.15 -25.35
CA PHE A 3 -35.82 54.79 -24.12
C PHE A 3 -34.88 53.89 -23.30
N TYR A 4 -34.27 52.87 -23.94
CA TYR A 4 -33.30 51.96 -23.31
C TYR A 4 -32.04 51.80 -24.20
N LEU A 5 -31.54 52.91 -24.72
CA LEU A 5 -30.33 52.95 -25.55
C LEU A 5 -29.44 54.16 -25.23
N PHE A 6 -29.55 54.72 -24.02
CA PHE A 6 -28.87 55.97 -23.67
C PHE A 6 -28.35 55.99 -22.22
N VAL A 7 -27.56 54.98 -21.83
CA VAL A 7 -26.56 55.10 -20.75
C VAL A 7 -25.33 54.25 -21.10
N LEU A 8 -24.81 54.40 -22.32
CA LEU A 8 -23.57 53.73 -22.71
C LEU A 8 -22.82 54.59 -23.73
N GLN A 9 -22.51 55.82 -23.34
CA GLN A 9 -21.43 56.62 -23.92
C GLN A 9 -21.22 57.87 -23.06
N LEU A 10 -19.94 58.08 -22.72
CA LEU A 10 -19.33 59.25 -22.05
C LEU A 10 -19.04 59.12 -20.54
N LEU A 11 -18.20 58.15 -20.16
CA LEU A 11 -17.19 58.35 -19.11
C LEU A 11 -15.80 57.94 -19.65
N PRO A 12 -14.73 58.67 -19.30
CA PRO A 12 -13.38 58.34 -19.72
C PRO A 12 -12.89 57.12 -18.92
N GLY A 13 -12.70 55.99 -19.61
CA GLY A 13 -12.21 54.73 -19.06
C GLY A 13 -13.26 53.99 -18.23
N ASN A 14 -14.02 53.08 -18.84
CA ASN A 14 -14.83 52.12 -18.09
C ASN A 14 -13.88 51.16 -17.35
N CYS A 15 -13.42 51.54 -16.16
CA CYS A 15 -12.81 50.61 -15.22
C CYS A 15 -13.95 49.84 -14.55
N PHE A 16 -14.10 48.56 -14.88
CA PHE A 16 -14.94 47.65 -14.10
C PHE A 16 -14.55 47.70 -12.62
N GLN A 17 -15.54 47.57 -11.73
CA GLN A 17 -15.28 47.64 -10.29
C GLN A 17 -14.40 46.46 -9.86
N PRO A 18 -13.28 46.67 -9.15
CA PRO A 18 -12.53 45.58 -8.54
C PRO A 18 -13.25 45.05 -7.31
N PHE A 19 -13.17 43.74 -7.09
CA PHE A 19 -13.61 43.12 -5.85
C PHE A 19 -12.71 43.56 -4.70
N GLN A 20 -13.30 44.00 -3.60
CA GLN A 20 -12.57 44.49 -2.42
C GLN A 20 -12.09 43.34 -1.53
N ASP A 21 -12.86 42.25 -1.47
CA ASP A 21 -12.55 41.07 -0.67
C ASP A 21 -13.22 39.80 -1.22
N GLY A 22 -12.87 38.66 -0.62
CA GLY A 22 -13.41 37.35 -1.00
C GLY A 22 -14.89 37.16 -0.67
N ALA A 23 -15.46 37.92 0.27
CA ALA A 23 -16.87 37.81 0.65
C ALA A 23 -17.78 38.49 -0.37
N GLU A 24 -17.38 39.66 -0.87
CA GLU A 24 -18.01 40.33 -2.02
C GLU A 24 -17.96 39.40 -3.24
N LEU A 25 -16.76 38.91 -3.60
CA LEU A 25 -16.58 38.02 -4.75
C LEU A 25 -17.47 36.77 -4.63
N LYS A 26 -17.53 36.13 -3.46
CA LYS A 26 -18.35 34.93 -3.24
C LYS A 26 -19.85 35.19 -3.38
N THR A 27 -20.32 36.33 -2.91
CA THR A 27 -21.73 36.72 -3.07
C THR A 27 -22.06 36.89 -4.55
N VAL A 28 -21.22 37.64 -5.28
CA VAL A 28 -21.43 37.92 -6.70
C VAL A 28 -21.26 36.66 -7.57
N VAL A 29 -20.36 35.73 -7.22
CA VAL A 29 -20.26 34.41 -7.86
C VAL A 29 -21.57 33.62 -7.67
N GLY A 30 -22.14 33.62 -6.46
CA GLY A 30 -23.42 32.96 -6.18
C GLY A 30 -24.55 33.53 -7.04
N ASP A 31 -24.66 34.86 -7.08
CA ASP A 31 -25.66 35.57 -7.89
C ASP A 31 -25.42 35.35 -9.40
N TRP A 32 -24.16 35.31 -9.84
CA TRP A 32 -23.82 35.01 -11.23
C TRP A 32 -24.26 33.60 -11.62
N VAL A 33 -23.92 32.57 -10.84
CA VAL A 33 -24.27 31.18 -11.19
C VAL A 33 -25.78 30.96 -11.15
N ALA A 34 -26.48 31.50 -10.15
CA ALA A 34 -27.94 31.33 -9.99
C ALA A 34 -28.77 32.28 -10.86
N GLY A 35 -28.17 33.35 -11.38
CA GLY A 35 -28.86 34.47 -12.00
C GLY A 35 -29.49 34.16 -13.36
N THR A 36 -30.62 34.80 -13.60
CA THR A 36 -31.27 34.91 -14.92
C THR A 36 -30.39 35.70 -15.90
N PRO A 37 -30.64 35.63 -17.22
CA PRO A 37 -29.88 36.42 -18.20
C PRO A 37 -29.88 37.94 -17.92
N ALA A 38 -30.95 38.47 -17.34
CA ALA A 38 -31.04 39.90 -16.99
C ALA A 38 -30.16 40.25 -15.78
N GLU A 39 -30.12 39.38 -14.76
CA GLU A 39 -29.26 39.56 -13.59
C GLU A 39 -27.78 39.43 -13.96
N LYS A 40 -27.43 38.46 -14.81
CA LYS A 40 -26.07 38.32 -15.35
C LYS A 40 -25.64 39.57 -16.12
N LEU A 41 -26.51 40.12 -16.98
CA LEU A 41 -26.21 41.36 -17.70
C LEU A 41 -26.01 42.55 -16.74
N ALA A 42 -26.75 42.60 -15.63
CA ALA A 42 -26.57 43.63 -14.61
C ALA A 42 -25.23 43.49 -13.89
N ILE A 43 -24.84 42.26 -13.52
CA ILE A 43 -23.52 41.96 -12.92
C ILE A 43 -22.40 42.33 -13.91
N GLU A 44 -22.54 41.94 -15.17
CA GLU A 44 -21.58 42.25 -16.25
C GLU A 44 -21.43 43.77 -16.47
N GLY A 45 -22.50 44.54 -16.28
CA GLY A 45 -22.46 45.99 -16.32
C GLY A 45 -21.61 46.64 -15.22
N VAL A 46 -21.38 45.94 -14.09
CA VAL A 46 -20.62 46.43 -12.93
C VAL A 46 -19.18 45.90 -12.94
N TYR A 47 -19.04 44.57 -13.10
CA TYR A 47 -17.76 43.86 -12.94
C TYR A 47 -17.14 43.42 -14.27
N GLY A 48 -17.87 43.55 -15.37
CA GLY A 48 -17.46 43.01 -16.67
C GLY A 48 -17.78 41.53 -16.81
N PRO A 49 -17.38 40.91 -17.94
CA PRO A 49 -17.54 39.49 -18.15
C PRO A 49 -16.72 38.73 -17.10
N ILE A 50 -17.20 37.56 -16.65
CA ILE A 50 -16.57 36.83 -15.53
C ILE A 50 -15.09 36.52 -15.70
N GLY A 51 -14.63 36.29 -16.93
CA GLY A 51 -13.22 36.06 -17.22
C GLY A 51 -12.31 37.28 -16.97
N ASP A 52 -12.86 38.49 -17.00
CA ASP A 52 -12.12 39.76 -16.85
C ASP A 52 -12.33 40.40 -15.46
N TRP A 53 -12.98 39.69 -14.54
CA TRP A 53 -13.21 40.17 -13.18
C TRP A 53 -11.90 40.49 -12.46
N ASN A 54 -11.78 41.72 -11.95
CA ASN A 54 -10.60 42.15 -11.23
C ASN A 54 -10.65 41.68 -9.77
N VAL A 55 -9.98 40.55 -9.51
CA VAL A 55 -9.84 39.92 -8.19
C VAL A 55 -8.49 40.20 -7.51
N SER A 56 -7.71 41.16 -8.02
CA SER A 56 -6.33 41.42 -7.54
C SER A 56 -6.22 41.83 -6.07
N GLN A 57 -7.30 42.27 -5.43
CA GLN A 57 -7.31 42.61 -3.99
C GLN A 57 -7.81 41.46 -3.10
N VAL A 58 -8.28 40.36 -3.69
CA VAL A 58 -8.84 39.23 -2.95
C VAL A 58 -7.71 38.37 -2.39
N THR A 59 -7.73 38.15 -1.08
CA THR A 59 -6.74 37.29 -0.39
C THR A 59 -7.28 35.92 -0.03
N THR A 60 -8.60 35.70 -0.09
CA THR A 60 -9.22 34.40 0.21
C THR A 60 -10.28 34.05 -0.83
N MET A 61 -10.21 32.83 -1.35
CA MET A 61 -11.18 32.26 -2.29
C MET A 61 -11.79 30.97 -1.72
N ASN A 62 -11.89 30.90 -0.38
CA ASN A 62 -12.35 29.70 0.29
C ASN A 62 -13.80 29.33 -0.11
N ALA A 63 -13.99 28.11 -0.58
CA ALA A 63 -15.28 27.58 -1.02
C ALA A 63 -16.01 28.50 -2.02
N LEU A 64 -15.28 29.18 -2.92
CA LEU A 64 -15.85 30.16 -3.84
C LEU A 64 -16.89 29.55 -4.78
N PHE A 65 -16.60 28.37 -5.34
CA PHE A 65 -17.47 27.64 -6.27
C PHE A 65 -18.02 26.33 -5.69
N MET A 66 -17.90 26.11 -4.38
CA MET A 66 -18.29 24.86 -3.73
C MET A 66 -19.74 24.47 -4.08
N ASN A 67 -19.90 23.29 -4.68
CA ASN A 67 -21.16 22.68 -5.13
C ASN A 67 -21.97 23.54 -6.12
N LEU A 68 -21.34 24.50 -6.79
CA LEU A 68 -21.95 25.27 -7.86
C LEU A 68 -21.79 24.55 -9.20
N ASP A 69 -22.78 24.68 -10.09
CA ASP A 69 -22.67 24.23 -11.48
C ASP A 69 -21.89 25.27 -12.30
N PHE A 70 -20.58 25.30 -12.10
CA PHE A 70 -19.69 26.30 -12.67
C PHE A 70 -18.55 25.68 -13.49
N ASN A 71 -18.36 26.16 -14.73
CA ASN A 71 -17.30 25.72 -15.64
C ASN A 71 -16.93 26.81 -16.67
N GLU A 72 -17.02 28.08 -16.31
CA GLU A 72 -16.61 29.20 -17.17
C GLU A 72 -15.12 29.52 -17.00
N ASN A 73 -14.50 30.13 -18.01
CA ASN A 73 -13.05 30.39 -18.01
C ASN A 73 -12.70 31.57 -17.10
N ILE A 74 -11.76 31.34 -16.18
CA ILE A 74 -11.24 32.30 -15.19
C ILE A 74 -9.69 32.29 -15.15
N ASP A 75 -9.02 31.79 -16.19
CA ASP A 75 -7.55 31.71 -16.26
C ASP A 75 -6.88 33.09 -16.24
N ALA A 76 -7.61 34.14 -16.64
CA ALA A 76 -7.13 35.52 -16.67
C ALA A 76 -7.21 36.25 -15.32
N TRP A 77 -7.73 35.61 -14.27
CA TRP A 77 -7.80 36.20 -12.93
C TRP A 77 -6.42 36.39 -12.32
N ASP A 78 -6.14 37.58 -11.80
CA ASP A 78 -4.94 37.86 -11.00
C ASP A 78 -5.13 37.35 -9.56
N VAL A 79 -4.68 36.13 -9.31
CA VAL A 79 -4.77 35.46 -8.00
C VAL A 79 -3.48 35.60 -7.17
N SER A 80 -2.55 36.49 -7.56
CA SER A 80 -1.22 36.61 -6.93
C SER A 80 -1.25 36.97 -5.44
N ASN A 81 -2.34 37.56 -4.96
CA ASN A 81 -2.55 37.91 -3.55
C ASN A 81 -3.39 36.87 -2.78
N VAL A 82 -3.87 35.80 -3.42
CA VAL A 82 -4.70 34.79 -2.76
C VAL A 82 -3.85 33.88 -1.89
N GLU A 83 -4.15 33.83 -0.60
CA GLU A 83 -3.45 33.03 0.40
C GLU A 83 -4.20 31.72 0.74
N ASP A 84 -5.52 31.68 0.57
CA ASP A 84 -6.36 30.52 0.90
C ASP A 84 -7.32 30.16 -0.24
N MET A 85 -7.12 28.97 -0.81
CA MET A 85 -7.97 28.37 -1.85
C MET A 85 -8.74 27.14 -1.36
N ALA A 86 -8.84 26.95 -0.04
CA ALA A 86 -9.49 25.78 0.53
C ALA A 86 -10.91 25.60 -0.02
N PHE A 87 -11.21 24.38 -0.45
CA PHE A 87 -12.52 23.96 -0.94
C PHE A 87 -13.07 24.70 -2.18
N MET A 88 -12.24 25.49 -2.88
CA MET A 88 -12.69 26.42 -3.92
C MET A 88 -13.58 25.77 -4.99
N PHE A 89 -13.23 24.56 -5.47
CA PHE A 89 -13.97 23.80 -6.49
C PHE A 89 -14.54 22.48 -5.95
N TRP A 90 -14.84 22.41 -4.65
CA TRP A 90 -15.44 21.22 -4.06
C TRP A 90 -16.75 20.87 -4.76
N GLY A 91 -16.86 19.67 -5.33
CA GLY A 91 -18.07 19.17 -5.97
C GLY A 91 -18.46 19.92 -7.25
N THR A 92 -17.61 20.83 -7.72
CA THR A 92 -17.85 21.66 -8.91
C THR A 92 -17.42 20.89 -10.16
N PRO A 93 -18.21 20.88 -11.25
CA PRO A 93 -17.84 20.22 -12.51
C PRO A 93 -16.84 21.05 -13.34
N PHE A 94 -15.95 21.78 -12.66
CA PHE A 94 -14.98 22.69 -13.27
C PHE A 94 -13.87 21.92 -13.99
N ASN A 95 -13.55 22.36 -15.20
CA ASN A 95 -12.49 21.79 -16.04
C ASN A 95 -11.96 22.82 -17.07
N GLN A 96 -11.85 24.09 -16.69
CA GLN A 96 -11.22 25.14 -17.51
C GLN A 96 -9.76 25.35 -17.10
N PRO A 97 -8.90 25.87 -17.99
CA PRO A 97 -7.49 26.14 -17.68
C PRO A 97 -7.31 27.04 -16.45
N LEU A 98 -6.23 26.76 -15.69
CA LEU A 98 -5.79 27.55 -14.53
C LEU A 98 -4.26 27.73 -14.53
N ASN A 99 -3.61 27.48 -15.66
CA ASN A 99 -2.15 27.42 -15.76
C ASN A 99 -1.48 28.79 -15.69
N SER A 100 -2.24 29.87 -15.87
CA SER A 100 -1.73 31.25 -15.83
C SER A 100 -1.74 31.86 -14.42
N TRP A 101 -2.30 31.14 -13.44
CA TRP A 101 -2.40 31.61 -12.06
C TRP A 101 -1.05 31.65 -11.35
N ASP A 102 -0.74 32.78 -10.71
CA ASP A 102 0.36 32.90 -9.75
C ASP A 102 -0.12 32.47 -8.36
N THR A 103 0.19 31.23 -7.97
CA THR A 103 -0.19 30.67 -6.67
C THR A 103 0.88 30.89 -5.59
N SER A 104 1.87 31.77 -5.80
CA SER A 104 3.03 31.90 -4.90
C SER A 104 2.70 32.41 -3.49
N ALA A 105 1.55 33.04 -3.29
CA ALA A 105 1.03 33.45 -1.99
C ALA A 105 0.23 32.36 -1.26
N VAL A 106 -0.21 31.30 -1.96
CA VAL A 106 -1.13 30.30 -1.41
C VAL A 106 -0.47 29.49 -0.31
N THR A 107 -1.15 29.37 0.84
CA THR A 107 -0.73 28.61 2.01
C THR A 107 -1.59 27.38 2.27
N SER A 108 -2.82 27.35 1.73
CA SER A 108 -3.80 26.27 1.92
C SER A 108 -4.47 25.91 0.60
N MET A 109 -4.39 24.63 0.23
CA MET A 109 -5.11 24.01 -0.90
C MET A 109 -6.05 22.89 -0.43
N LEU A 110 -6.42 22.92 0.87
CA LEU A 110 -7.28 21.94 1.52
C LEU A 110 -8.53 21.64 0.68
N ALA A 111 -8.66 20.40 0.22
CA ALA A 111 -9.84 19.90 -0.49
C ALA A 111 -10.29 20.77 -1.68
N MET A 112 -9.38 21.49 -2.33
CA MET A 112 -9.69 22.45 -3.41
C MET A 112 -10.48 21.80 -4.56
N PHE A 113 -10.13 20.57 -4.95
CA PHE A 113 -10.78 19.80 -6.03
C PHE A 113 -11.49 18.54 -5.51
N TYR A 114 -11.90 18.52 -4.24
CA TYR A 114 -12.66 17.41 -3.67
C TYR A 114 -13.94 17.17 -4.48
N GLN A 115 -14.17 15.95 -4.97
CA GLN A 115 -15.29 15.59 -5.84
C GLN A 115 -15.41 16.41 -7.14
N ALA A 116 -14.34 17.10 -7.57
CA ALA A 116 -14.28 17.74 -8.90
C ALA A 116 -14.04 16.66 -9.97
N THR A 117 -15.02 15.79 -10.18
CA THR A 117 -14.90 14.54 -10.97
C THR A 117 -14.49 14.75 -12.43
N LYS A 118 -14.62 15.98 -12.95
CA LYS A 118 -14.28 16.36 -14.33
C LYS A 118 -12.92 17.05 -14.47
N PHE A 119 -12.35 17.53 -13.37
CA PHE A 119 -11.13 18.34 -13.41
C PHE A 119 -9.92 17.51 -13.85
N ASN A 120 -9.24 17.95 -14.91
CA ASN A 120 -8.03 17.34 -15.43
C ASN A 120 -7.15 18.35 -16.19
N GLN A 121 -7.08 19.59 -15.70
CA GLN A 121 -6.32 20.66 -16.35
C GLN A 121 -4.90 20.76 -15.77
N PRO A 122 -3.89 21.12 -16.58
CA PRO A 122 -2.51 21.21 -16.11
C PRO A 122 -2.37 22.30 -15.05
N ILE A 123 -1.66 21.95 -13.97
CA ILE A 123 -1.38 22.79 -12.81
C ILE A 123 0.08 22.62 -12.34
N ASP A 124 0.94 22.10 -13.20
CA ASP A 124 2.37 21.92 -12.96
C ASP A 124 3.12 23.25 -12.87
N SER A 125 2.55 24.34 -13.41
CA SER A 125 3.11 25.70 -13.29
C SER A 125 2.92 26.35 -11.93
N TRP A 126 2.06 25.80 -11.06
CA TRP A 126 1.74 26.39 -9.77
C TRP A 126 2.94 26.38 -8.82
N SER A 127 3.14 27.50 -8.12
CA SER A 127 4.07 27.57 -7.00
C SER A 127 3.40 27.03 -5.74
N THR A 128 3.93 25.94 -5.19
CA THR A 128 3.45 25.33 -3.94
C THR A 128 4.38 25.55 -2.75
N SER A 129 5.45 26.35 -2.91
CA SER A 129 6.53 26.48 -1.91
C SER A 129 6.10 27.01 -0.54
N ARG A 130 4.94 27.70 -0.46
CA ARG A 130 4.34 28.19 0.79
C ARG A 130 3.16 27.36 1.30
N VAL A 131 2.72 26.37 0.53
CA VAL A 131 1.57 25.54 0.89
C VAL A 131 1.94 24.63 2.06
N THR A 132 1.11 24.65 3.10
CA THR A 132 1.29 23.85 4.31
C THR A 132 0.23 22.75 4.42
N ASP A 133 -0.93 22.93 3.79
CA ASP A 133 -2.08 22.01 3.82
C ASP A 133 -2.54 21.65 2.41
N MET A 134 -2.36 20.38 2.05
CA MET A 134 -2.83 19.74 0.81
C MET A 134 -3.79 18.58 1.10
N ARG A 135 -4.34 18.51 2.33
CA ARG A 135 -5.26 17.42 2.69
C ARG A 135 -6.41 17.37 1.71
N ALA A 136 -6.76 16.16 1.32
CA ALA A 136 -7.92 15.87 0.49
C ALA A 136 -8.02 16.63 -0.85
N MET A 137 -6.94 17.25 -1.35
CA MET A 137 -6.96 18.17 -2.49
C MET A 137 -7.66 17.58 -3.73
N PHE A 138 -7.43 16.30 -4.03
CA PHE A 138 -7.96 15.59 -5.20
C PHE A 138 -8.83 14.40 -4.82
N VAL A 139 -9.45 14.40 -3.64
CA VAL A 139 -10.34 13.31 -3.23
C VAL A 139 -11.49 13.19 -4.23
N GLU A 140 -11.74 11.99 -4.76
CA GLU A 140 -12.77 11.73 -5.78
C GLU A 140 -12.64 12.58 -7.05
N ALA A 141 -11.48 13.21 -7.31
CA ALA A 141 -11.20 13.88 -8.59
C ALA A 141 -10.91 12.81 -9.65
N ALA A 142 -11.94 12.05 -10.02
CA ALA A 142 -11.81 10.77 -10.72
C ALA A 142 -11.07 10.86 -12.07
N ALA A 143 -11.17 12.00 -12.78
CA ALA A 143 -10.52 12.23 -14.05
C ALA A 143 -9.08 12.78 -13.94
N PHE A 144 -8.66 13.23 -12.76
CA PHE A 144 -7.40 13.96 -12.59
C PHE A 144 -6.19 13.04 -12.79
N ASN A 145 -5.32 13.40 -13.73
CA ASN A 145 -4.09 12.66 -14.04
C ASN A 145 -3.01 13.59 -14.64
N GLN A 146 -2.83 14.77 -14.07
CA GLN A 146 -1.86 15.78 -14.53
C GLN A 146 -0.56 15.73 -13.74
N PRO A 147 0.59 16.03 -14.37
CA PRO A 147 1.90 15.95 -13.71
C PRO A 147 2.01 16.93 -12.55
N LEU A 148 2.70 16.51 -11.47
CA LEU A 148 2.92 17.30 -10.26
C LEU A 148 4.40 17.36 -9.84
N GLU A 149 5.33 16.82 -10.65
CA GLU A 149 6.73 16.65 -10.27
C GLU A 149 7.45 17.97 -9.91
N SER A 150 6.99 19.09 -10.49
CA SER A 150 7.52 20.44 -10.29
C SER A 150 7.14 21.06 -8.94
N TRP A 151 6.18 20.48 -8.22
CA TRP A 151 5.69 21.04 -6.97
C TRP A 151 6.73 20.93 -5.87
N ASN A 152 7.01 22.05 -5.21
CA ASN A 152 7.79 22.08 -3.99
C ASN A 152 6.88 21.80 -2.79
N THR A 153 7.05 20.64 -2.16
CA THR A 153 6.25 20.19 -1.01
C THR A 153 6.99 20.28 0.33
N SER A 154 8.18 20.91 0.40
CA SER A 154 9.00 20.97 1.62
C SER A 154 8.34 21.67 2.81
N SER A 155 7.36 22.54 2.54
CA SER A 155 6.59 23.27 3.55
C SER A 155 5.30 22.53 3.97
N VAL A 156 4.92 21.46 3.27
CA VAL A 156 3.68 20.74 3.52
C VAL A 156 3.81 19.90 4.79
N THR A 157 2.88 20.11 5.72
CA THR A 157 2.80 19.34 6.97
C THR A 157 1.56 18.45 7.02
N LEU A 158 0.56 18.75 6.20
CA LEU A 158 -0.73 18.05 6.15
C LEU A 158 -1.04 17.60 4.70
N MET A 159 -0.99 16.29 4.44
CA MET A 159 -1.20 15.71 3.09
C MET A 159 -2.12 14.46 3.10
N GLY A 160 -2.82 14.21 4.21
CA GLY A 160 -3.72 13.07 4.35
C GLY A 160 -4.83 13.04 3.29
N SER A 161 -5.19 11.85 2.82
CA SER A 161 -6.21 11.61 1.79
C SER A 161 -6.03 12.37 0.46
N MET A 162 -4.87 12.95 0.14
CA MET A 162 -4.73 13.86 -1.01
C MET A 162 -5.28 13.30 -2.33
N PHE A 163 -5.11 12.00 -2.60
CA PHE A 163 -5.57 11.32 -3.81
C PHE A 163 -6.62 10.22 -3.54
N ASP A 164 -7.35 10.27 -2.42
CA ASP A 164 -8.36 9.23 -2.09
C ASP A 164 -9.50 9.22 -3.13
N GLY A 165 -9.62 8.16 -3.93
CA GLY A 165 -10.62 8.05 -4.99
C GLY A 165 -10.25 8.78 -6.30
N ALA A 166 -9.03 9.31 -6.43
CA ALA A 166 -8.51 9.85 -7.69
C ALA A 166 -8.18 8.68 -8.66
N SER A 167 -9.22 8.01 -9.15
CA SER A 167 -9.10 6.68 -9.76
C SER A 167 -8.23 6.61 -11.03
N ALA A 168 -8.14 7.70 -11.79
CA ALA A 168 -7.28 7.79 -12.99
C ALA A 168 -5.84 8.25 -12.70
N PHE A 169 -5.55 8.73 -11.48
CA PHE A 169 -4.27 9.34 -11.16
C PHE A 169 -3.14 8.30 -11.14
N ASN A 170 -2.11 8.53 -11.95
CA ASN A 170 -0.93 7.67 -12.02
C ASN A 170 0.33 8.46 -12.43
N GLN A 171 0.49 9.67 -11.88
CA GLN A 171 1.64 10.53 -12.15
C GLN A 171 2.74 10.35 -11.10
N PRO A 172 4.02 10.49 -11.50
CA PRO A 172 5.15 10.36 -10.59
C PRO A 172 5.13 11.39 -9.46
N LEU A 173 5.50 10.93 -8.26
CA LEU A 173 5.49 11.71 -7.00
C LEU A 173 6.77 11.53 -6.18
N ASP A 174 7.82 10.93 -6.75
CA ASP A 174 9.06 10.63 -6.03
C ASP A 174 9.82 11.92 -5.64
N SER A 175 9.50 13.06 -6.26
CA SER A 175 10.05 14.38 -5.92
C SER A 175 9.41 15.03 -4.68
N PHE A 176 8.33 14.47 -4.15
CA PHE A 176 7.66 15.05 -2.98
C PHE A 176 8.52 14.91 -1.73
N ASP A 177 8.69 16.02 -0.98
CA ASP A 177 9.30 16.01 0.34
C ASP A 177 8.24 15.63 1.39
N THR A 178 8.37 14.43 1.93
CA THR A 178 7.46 13.90 2.96
C THR A 178 8.04 13.95 4.37
N SER A 179 9.23 14.52 4.55
CA SER A 179 9.99 14.47 5.82
C SER A 179 9.30 15.17 7.00
N SER A 180 8.32 16.04 6.72
CA SER A 180 7.53 16.76 7.72
C SER A 180 6.19 16.09 8.06
N LEU A 181 5.79 15.04 7.34
CA LEU A 181 4.48 14.41 7.52
C LEU A 181 4.44 13.50 8.75
N THR A 182 3.36 13.58 9.51
CA THR A 182 3.08 12.70 10.67
C THR A 182 2.01 11.66 10.37
N THR A 183 1.22 11.84 9.31
CA THR A 183 0.20 10.90 8.83
C THR A 183 0.21 10.86 7.31
N MET A 184 0.04 9.66 6.77
CA MET A 184 -0.20 9.39 5.35
C MET A 184 -1.51 8.62 5.14
N ALA A 185 -2.41 8.69 6.13
CA ALA A 185 -3.67 7.97 6.11
C ALA A 185 -4.45 8.24 4.82
N ARG A 186 -4.91 7.15 4.19
CA ARG A 186 -5.74 7.13 2.97
C ARG A 186 -5.19 7.91 1.77
N MET A 187 -3.91 8.26 1.74
CA MET A 187 -3.34 9.13 0.70
C MET A 187 -3.63 8.66 -0.73
N PHE A 188 -3.60 7.34 -0.98
CA PHE A 188 -3.93 6.70 -2.26
C PHE A 188 -5.08 5.69 -2.15
N SER A 189 -5.92 5.81 -1.12
CA SER A 189 -7.12 4.98 -0.99
C SER A 189 -7.95 5.09 -2.28
N ARG A 190 -8.37 3.99 -2.90
CA ARG A 190 -9.20 3.94 -4.11
C ARG A 190 -8.60 4.65 -5.34
N ALA A 191 -7.31 5.00 -5.32
CA ALA A 191 -6.55 5.46 -6.47
C ALA A 191 -6.21 4.26 -7.38
N ALA A 192 -7.24 3.73 -8.05
CA ALA A 192 -7.19 2.41 -8.69
C ALA A 192 -6.06 2.24 -9.72
N ALA A 193 -5.70 3.30 -10.45
CA ALA A 193 -4.64 3.28 -11.46
C ALA A 193 -3.23 3.54 -10.91
N PHE A 194 -3.09 4.01 -9.66
CA PHE A 194 -1.82 4.48 -9.13
C PHE A 194 -0.81 3.35 -8.94
N ASN A 195 0.36 3.47 -9.58
CA ASN A 195 1.44 2.50 -9.49
C ASN A 195 2.83 3.14 -9.73
N GLN A 196 3.06 4.33 -9.17
CA GLN A 196 4.32 5.07 -9.31
C GLN A 196 5.27 4.85 -8.13
N PRO A 197 6.59 4.87 -8.35
CA PRO A 197 7.57 4.65 -7.29
C PRO A 197 7.50 5.75 -6.22
N LEU A 198 7.71 5.36 -4.97
CA LEU A 198 7.70 6.21 -3.76
C LEU A 198 8.97 5.97 -2.91
N ARG A 199 10.11 5.78 -3.59
CA ARG A 199 11.35 5.32 -2.95
C ARG A 199 12.04 6.41 -2.15
N SER A 200 11.88 7.66 -2.57
CA SER A 200 12.51 8.84 -1.98
C SER A 200 11.74 9.42 -0.81
N TRP A 201 10.56 8.87 -0.49
CA TRP A 201 9.74 9.34 0.61
C TRP A 201 10.35 9.00 1.97
N ASP A 202 10.53 10.03 2.80
CA ASP A 202 10.91 9.89 4.20
C ASP A 202 9.64 9.64 5.04
N THR A 203 9.57 8.46 5.66
CA THR A 203 8.46 8.04 6.54
C THR A 203 8.84 8.04 8.02
N SER A 204 10.04 8.50 8.39
CA SER A 204 10.60 8.38 9.75
C SER A 204 9.81 9.12 10.85
N ARG A 205 8.92 10.05 10.45
CA ARG A 205 8.03 10.78 11.36
C ARG A 205 6.58 10.33 11.31
N VAL A 206 6.22 9.45 10.38
CA VAL A 206 4.85 9.01 10.17
C VAL A 206 4.44 8.04 11.27
N MET A 207 3.30 8.33 11.91
CA MET A 207 2.72 7.51 12.98
C MET A 207 1.48 6.74 12.53
N ASP A 208 0.85 7.18 11.44
CA ASP A 208 -0.40 6.64 10.92
C ASP A 208 -0.36 6.50 9.39
N MET A 209 -0.55 5.27 8.92
CA MET A 209 -0.65 4.89 7.51
C MET A 209 -1.95 4.12 7.22
N GLU A 210 -2.99 4.30 8.05
CA GLU A 210 -4.26 3.59 7.88
C GLU A 210 -4.83 3.78 6.48
N GLY A 211 -5.11 2.66 5.81
CA GLY A 211 -5.75 2.64 4.50
C GLY A 211 -4.96 3.35 3.38
N MET A 212 -3.65 3.57 3.54
CA MET A 212 -2.85 4.33 2.57
C MET A 212 -3.03 3.87 1.12
N PHE A 213 -3.14 2.55 0.88
CA PHE A 213 -3.38 1.92 -0.42
C PHE A 213 -4.65 1.04 -0.42
N LEU A 214 -5.64 1.36 0.42
CA LEU A 214 -6.94 0.68 0.44
C LEU A 214 -7.56 0.74 -0.96
N ASP A 215 -7.91 -0.39 -1.58
CA ASP A 215 -8.49 -0.51 -2.93
C ASP A 215 -7.65 0.15 -4.07
N ALA A 216 -6.36 0.40 -3.84
CA ALA A 216 -5.41 0.82 -4.88
C ALA A 216 -5.01 -0.39 -5.75
N ALA A 217 -5.95 -0.84 -6.60
CA ALA A 217 -5.88 -2.13 -7.27
C ALA A 217 -4.59 -2.38 -8.08
N ALA A 218 -4.06 -1.36 -8.76
CA ALA A 218 -2.86 -1.48 -9.58
C ALA A 218 -1.53 -1.36 -8.80
N PHE A 219 -1.56 -0.91 -7.54
CA PHE A 219 -0.34 -0.57 -6.81
C PHE A 219 0.52 -1.80 -6.51
N ASN A 220 1.77 -1.78 -6.96
CA ASN A 220 2.72 -2.87 -6.76
C ASN A 220 4.18 -2.37 -6.75
N GLN A 221 4.43 -1.23 -6.10
CA GLN A 221 5.77 -0.63 -5.99
C GLN A 221 6.48 -1.02 -4.69
N PRO A 222 7.81 -1.17 -4.70
CA PRO A 222 8.56 -1.55 -3.51
C PRO A 222 8.52 -0.46 -2.44
N LEU A 223 8.40 -0.90 -1.18
CA LEU A 223 8.27 -0.06 0.02
C LEU A 223 9.28 -0.47 1.10
N ASP A 224 10.30 -1.25 0.74
CA ASP A 224 11.28 -1.83 1.69
C ASP A 224 12.18 -0.78 2.34
N SER A 225 12.26 0.42 1.78
CA SER A 225 13.01 1.57 2.33
C SER A 225 12.24 2.38 3.37
N TRP A 226 10.95 2.13 3.58
CA TRP A 226 10.15 2.90 4.52
C TRP A 226 10.48 2.55 5.97
N ASP A 227 10.66 3.59 6.78
CA ASP A 227 10.76 3.49 8.23
C ASP A 227 9.35 3.32 8.84
N MET A 228 9.13 2.18 9.49
CA MET A 228 7.87 1.80 10.15
C MET A 228 7.95 1.86 11.68
N SER A 229 9.09 2.27 12.24
CA SER A 229 9.39 2.16 13.68
C SER A 229 8.43 2.94 14.58
N ARG A 230 7.75 3.98 14.04
CA ARG A 230 6.78 4.81 14.75
C ARG A 230 5.32 4.51 14.42
N VAL A 231 5.06 3.68 13.41
CA VAL A 231 3.69 3.40 12.97
C VAL A 231 3.01 2.47 13.97
N THR A 232 1.85 2.89 14.48
CA THR A 232 1.09 2.13 15.49
C THR A 232 -0.07 1.32 14.92
N SER A 233 -0.56 1.70 13.73
CA SER A 233 -1.66 1.07 13.02
C SER A 233 -1.32 0.88 11.54
N THR A 234 -1.44 -0.36 11.05
CA THR A 234 -1.38 -0.69 9.62
C THR A 234 -2.75 -1.12 9.07
N ALA A 235 -3.81 -0.72 9.77
CA ALA A 235 -5.17 -1.14 9.44
C ALA A 235 -5.52 -0.78 7.98
N ASN A 236 -6.11 -1.74 7.26
CA ASN A 236 -6.52 -1.61 5.86
C ASN A 236 -5.43 -1.17 4.86
N MET A 237 -4.14 -1.12 5.22
CA MET A 237 -3.12 -0.46 4.38
C MET A 237 -3.08 -0.97 2.94
N PHE A 238 -3.25 -2.28 2.71
CA PHE A 238 -3.31 -2.92 1.39
C PHE A 238 -4.62 -3.70 1.18
N ASN A 239 -5.68 -3.38 1.93
CA ASN A 239 -6.98 -4.03 1.74
C ASN A 239 -7.47 -3.74 0.32
N GLY A 240 -7.71 -4.75 -0.52
CA GLY A 240 -8.15 -4.58 -1.91
C GLY A 240 -7.06 -4.16 -2.90
N ALA A 241 -5.79 -4.03 -2.47
CA ALA A 241 -4.66 -3.80 -3.36
C ALA A 241 -4.30 -5.09 -4.11
N THR A 242 -5.11 -5.46 -5.10
CA THR A 242 -5.10 -6.80 -5.71
C THR A 242 -3.79 -7.15 -6.43
N ALA A 243 -3.06 -6.17 -6.97
CA ALA A 243 -1.76 -6.38 -7.61
C ALA A 243 -0.58 -6.42 -6.63
N PHE A 244 -0.74 -5.97 -5.38
CA PHE A 244 0.37 -5.77 -4.46
C PHE A 244 1.05 -7.08 -4.08
N ASN A 245 2.35 -7.19 -4.33
CA ASN A 245 3.15 -8.38 -4.06
C ASN A 245 4.63 -8.06 -3.81
N GLN A 246 4.90 -6.99 -3.05
CA GLN A 246 6.25 -6.51 -2.75
C GLN A 246 6.74 -6.95 -1.37
N ARG A 247 8.07 -6.97 -1.20
CA ARG A 247 8.73 -7.35 0.05
C ARG A 247 8.50 -6.27 1.11
N LEU A 248 8.24 -6.72 2.34
CA LEU A 248 8.03 -5.88 3.52
C LEU A 248 8.80 -6.43 4.73
N ASP A 249 9.69 -7.39 4.52
CA ASP A 249 10.42 -8.09 5.59
C ASP A 249 11.44 -7.20 6.32
N SER A 250 11.79 -6.04 5.76
CA SER A 250 12.66 -5.03 6.37
C SER A 250 11.95 -4.09 7.35
N TRP A 251 10.62 -4.09 7.39
CA TRP A 251 9.86 -3.17 8.24
C TRP A 251 10.03 -3.47 9.73
N ASP A 252 10.34 -2.44 10.52
CA ASP A 252 10.24 -2.50 11.98
C ASP A 252 8.77 -2.38 12.41
N THR A 253 8.15 -3.50 12.76
CA THR A 253 6.75 -3.55 13.22
C THR A 253 6.61 -3.56 14.74
N SER A 254 7.68 -3.30 15.50
CA SER A 254 7.68 -3.43 16.97
C SER A 254 6.69 -2.50 17.69
N SER A 255 6.32 -1.38 17.06
CA SER A 255 5.33 -0.41 17.56
C SER A 255 3.89 -0.69 17.09
N VAL A 256 3.68 -1.64 16.18
CA VAL A 256 2.36 -1.90 15.60
C VAL A 256 1.47 -2.65 16.59
N THR A 257 0.29 -2.08 16.88
CA THR A 257 -0.67 -2.64 17.84
C THR A 257 -1.88 -3.30 17.17
N THR A 258 -2.14 -2.98 15.89
CA THR A 258 -3.26 -3.52 15.11
C THR A 258 -2.89 -3.72 13.65
N MET A 259 -3.23 -4.89 13.11
CA MET A 259 -3.04 -5.29 11.70
C MET A 259 -4.39 -5.59 11.02
N LEU A 260 -5.47 -4.98 11.52
CA LEU A 260 -6.84 -5.18 11.05
C LEU A 260 -6.94 -5.03 9.52
N ARG A 261 -7.37 -6.10 8.83
CA ARG A 261 -7.62 -6.09 7.37
C ARG A 261 -6.43 -5.67 6.50
N MET A 262 -5.19 -5.68 7.01
CA MET A 262 -4.04 -5.10 6.31
C MET A 262 -3.86 -5.63 4.87
N PHE A 263 -4.07 -6.93 4.63
CA PHE A 263 -3.97 -7.59 3.32
C PHE A 263 -5.30 -8.22 2.89
N ARG A 264 -6.43 -7.76 3.42
CA ARG A 264 -7.75 -8.27 3.01
C ARG A 264 -7.92 -8.11 1.50
N ASN A 265 -8.30 -9.15 0.78
CA ASN A 265 -8.45 -9.15 -0.69
C ASN A 265 -7.18 -8.72 -1.46
N ALA A 266 -5.99 -8.73 -0.85
CA ALA A 266 -4.72 -8.57 -1.57
C ALA A 266 -4.36 -9.90 -2.27
N VAL A 267 -5.13 -10.23 -3.32
CA VAL A 267 -5.17 -11.58 -3.92
C VAL A 267 -3.80 -12.09 -4.41
N SER A 268 -2.91 -11.19 -4.84
CA SER A 268 -1.57 -11.54 -5.36
C SER A 268 -0.49 -11.62 -4.29
N PHE A 269 -0.77 -11.16 -3.05
CA PHE A 269 0.25 -10.99 -2.03
C PHE A 269 0.76 -12.35 -1.54
N ASN A 270 2.06 -12.61 -1.71
CA ASN A 270 2.70 -13.85 -1.28
C ASN A 270 4.19 -13.63 -0.95
N LYS A 271 4.47 -12.62 -0.12
CA LYS A 271 5.84 -12.27 0.32
C LYS A 271 6.06 -12.61 1.79
N PRO A 272 7.30 -12.91 2.19
CA PRO A 272 7.61 -13.34 3.56
C PRO A 272 7.35 -12.21 4.55
N LEU A 273 6.83 -12.57 5.74
CA LEU A 273 6.53 -11.66 6.85
C LEU A 273 7.06 -12.19 8.19
N SER A 274 7.89 -13.24 8.16
CA SER A 274 8.37 -13.94 9.37
C SER A 274 9.30 -13.10 10.24
N ALA A 275 9.87 -12.03 9.70
CA ALA A 275 10.76 -11.11 10.41
C ALA A 275 10.01 -10.07 11.27
N TRP A 276 8.69 -9.93 11.10
CA TRP A 276 7.89 -8.95 11.82
C TRP A 276 7.82 -9.27 13.32
N ASN A 277 7.98 -8.24 14.14
CA ASN A 277 7.72 -8.29 15.57
C ASN A 277 6.23 -8.01 15.80
N THR A 278 5.51 -8.99 16.34
CA THR A 278 4.06 -8.91 16.60
C THR A 278 3.71 -8.88 18.09
N SER A 279 4.69 -8.72 18.98
CA SER A 279 4.51 -8.84 20.43
C SER A 279 3.56 -7.79 21.04
N GLN A 280 3.35 -6.66 20.35
CA GLN A 280 2.41 -5.60 20.75
C GLN A 280 1.05 -5.70 20.04
N VAL A 281 0.88 -6.64 19.10
CA VAL A 281 -0.34 -6.74 18.29
C VAL A 281 -1.47 -7.35 19.10
N THR A 282 -2.60 -6.64 19.17
CA THR A 282 -3.80 -7.10 19.88
C THR A 282 -4.89 -7.59 18.95
N SER A 283 -4.86 -7.21 17.67
CA SER A 283 -5.85 -7.59 16.66
C SER A 283 -5.22 -7.87 15.30
N MET A 284 -5.49 -9.06 14.76
CA MET A 284 -5.16 -9.50 13.40
C MET A 284 -6.44 -9.83 12.60
N ALA A 285 -7.59 -9.30 13.03
CA ALA A 285 -8.87 -9.61 12.43
C ALA A 285 -8.87 -9.33 10.92
N ALA A 286 -9.32 -10.31 10.14
CA ALA A 286 -9.41 -10.29 8.69
C ALA A 286 -8.13 -9.89 7.95
N MET A 287 -6.94 -10.02 8.57
CA MET A 287 -5.67 -9.56 8.01
C MET A 287 -5.39 -10.14 6.61
N PHE A 288 -5.67 -11.43 6.38
CA PHE A 288 -5.48 -12.13 5.11
C PHE A 288 -6.80 -12.64 4.52
N GLN A 289 -7.96 -12.08 4.93
CA GLN A 289 -9.25 -12.50 4.39
C GLN A 289 -9.26 -12.31 2.87
N GLY A 290 -9.47 -13.36 2.09
CA GLY A 290 -9.48 -13.30 0.62
C GLY A 290 -8.10 -13.12 -0.03
N ALA A 291 -6.99 -13.18 0.72
CA ALA A 291 -5.63 -13.17 0.16
C ALA A 291 -5.29 -14.57 -0.40
N THR A 292 -5.88 -14.90 -1.54
CA THR A 292 -5.91 -16.27 -2.09
C THR A 292 -4.54 -16.86 -2.42
N ALA A 293 -3.55 -16.05 -2.76
CA ALA A 293 -2.18 -16.51 -3.05
C ALA A 293 -1.28 -16.67 -1.81
N PHE A 294 -1.67 -16.13 -0.65
CA PHE A 294 -0.79 -16.04 0.51
C PHE A 294 -0.51 -17.42 1.12
N ASN A 295 0.76 -17.84 1.14
CA ASN A 295 1.18 -19.13 1.70
C ASN A 295 2.61 -19.08 2.26
N LYS A 296 2.92 -18.03 3.04
CA LYS A 296 4.23 -17.84 3.68
C LYS A 296 4.19 -18.17 5.19
N PRO A 297 5.30 -18.66 5.76
CA PRO A 297 5.34 -19.07 7.16
C PRO A 297 5.17 -17.87 8.11
N LEU A 298 4.40 -18.07 9.18
CA LEU A 298 4.10 -17.08 10.23
C LEU A 298 4.35 -17.64 11.65
N ASN A 299 5.00 -18.80 11.76
CA ASN A 299 5.21 -19.51 13.02
C ASN A 299 6.19 -18.83 13.99
N THR A 300 6.83 -17.73 13.56
CA THR A 300 7.75 -16.92 14.37
C THR A 300 7.06 -15.75 15.07
N TRP A 301 5.80 -15.46 14.73
CA TRP A 301 5.04 -14.38 15.32
C TRP A 301 4.72 -14.67 16.79
N ASP A 302 4.93 -13.65 17.64
CA ASP A 302 4.43 -13.63 19.01
C ASP A 302 2.95 -13.22 18.98
N THR A 303 2.07 -14.14 19.39
CA THR A 303 0.63 -13.94 19.43
C THR A 303 0.07 -13.83 20.85
N SER A 304 0.94 -13.77 21.87
CA SER A 304 0.55 -13.82 23.29
C SER A 304 -0.39 -12.69 23.73
N GLN A 305 -0.38 -11.56 23.02
CA GLN A 305 -1.27 -10.40 23.25
C GLN A 305 -2.48 -10.34 22.31
N VAL A 306 -2.57 -11.23 21.31
CA VAL A 306 -3.62 -11.17 20.29
C VAL A 306 -4.95 -11.63 20.87
N ARG A 307 -5.94 -10.73 20.90
CA ARG A 307 -7.30 -11.02 21.38
C ARG A 307 -8.25 -11.42 20.26
N SER A 308 -7.99 -10.97 19.02
CA SER A 308 -8.88 -11.22 17.89
C SER A 308 -8.12 -11.63 16.62
N MET A 309 -8.47 -12.80 16.10
CA MET A 309 -8.11 -13.30 14.77
C MET A 309 -9.36 -13.55 13.93
N LEU A 310 -10.49 -12.90 14.26
CA LEU A 310 -11.77 -13.03 13.52
C LEU A 310 -11.53 -12.96 12.01
N ARG A 311 -11.91 -14.00 11.27
CA ARG A 311 -11.76 -14.07 9.79
C ARG A 311 -10.34 -13.91 9.25
N MET A 312 -9.28 -14.09 10.06
CA MET A 312 -7.90 -13.76 9.62
C MET A 312 -7.49 -14.44 8.31
N PHE A 313 -7.86 -15.70 8.10
CA PHE A 313 -7.59 -16.47 6.87
C PHE A 313 -8.87 -16.88 6.13
N ASP A 314 -9.98 -16.18 6.37
CA ASP A 314 -11.25 -16.44 5.69
C ASP A 314 -11.08 -16.29 4.17
N GLY A 315 -11.24 -17.38 3.41
CA GLY A 315 -11.03 -17.43 1.96
C GLY A 315 -9.57 -17.36 1.50
N ALA A 316 -8.58 -17.47 2.40
CA ALA A 316 -7.16 -17.59 2.03
C ALA A 316 -6.85 -19.00 1.51
N THR A 317 -7.31 -19.31 0.31
CA THR A 317 -7.40 -20.68 -0.23
C THR A 317 -6.07 -21.41 -0.34
N ALA A 318 -4.95 -20.72 -0.58
CA ALA A 318 -3.62 -21.34 -0.66
C ALA A 318 -2.93 -21.53 0.71
N PHE A 319 -3.42 -20.89 1.78
CA PHE A 319 -2.71 -20.86 3.05
C PHE A 319 -2.70 -22.24 3.72
N ASN A 320 -1.50 -22.82 3.88
CA ASN A 320 -1.32 -24.10 4.54
C ASN A 320 0.05 -24.17 5.23
N LYS A 321 0.30 -23.25 6.18
CA LYS A 321 1.56 -23.18 6.95
C LYS A 321 1.35 -23.49 8.43
N PRO A 322 2.36 -24.04 9.12
CA PRO A 322 2.23 -24.44 10.51
C PRO A 322 2.04 -23.22 11.41
N LEU A 323 1.10 -23.33 12.35
CA LEU A 323 0.76 -22.28 13.34
C LEU A 323 0.79 -22.80 14.78
N GLY A 324 1.30 -24.02 15.01
CA GLY A 324 1.32 -24.64 16.33
C GLY A 324 2.25 -23.97 17.35
N ARG A 325 3.07 -22.99 16.96
CA ARG A 325 3.92 -22.23 17.89
C ARG A 325 3.28 -20.95 18.42
N TRP A 326 2.09 -20.61 17.94
CA TRP A 326 1.36 -19.45 18.42
C TRP A 326 0.89 -19.66 19.86
N ASP A 327 1.15 -18.66 20.71
CA ASP A 327 0.53 -18.54 22.02
C ASP A 327 -0.88 -17.96 21.85
N THR A 328 -1.90 -18.77 22.13
CA THR A 328 -3.31 -18.39 22.00
C THR A 328 -4.00 -18.21 23.36
N SER A 329 -3.25 -18.17 24.46
CA SER A 329 -3.81 -18.04 25.82
C SER A 329 -4.65 -16.77 26.02
N SER A 330 -4.40 -15.71 25.25
CA SER A 330 -5.17 -14.46 25.26
C SER A 330 -6.26 -14.37 24.18
N LEU A 331 -6.37 -15.36 23.29
CA LEU A 331 -7.25 -15.31 22.12
C LEU A 331 -8.71 -15.45 22.54
N GLN A 332 -9.54 -14.45 22.20
CA GLN A 332 -10.97 -14.42 22.54
C GLN A 332 -11.88 -14.66 21.33
N PHE A 333 -11.50 -14.13 20.16
CA PHE A 333 -12.33 -14.15 18.95
C PHE A 333 -11.60 -14.83 17.78
N ALA A 334 -12.05 -16.03 17.42
CA ALA A 334 -11.53 -16.86 16.33
C ALA A 334 -12.64 -17.34 15.36
N SER A 335 -13.84 -16.76 15.44
CA SER A 335 -14.92 -17.11 14.50
C SER A 335 -14.46 -16.92 13.05
N TYR A 336 -14.80 -17.88 12.20
CA TYR A 336 -14.42 -17.89 10.78
C TYR A 336 -12.91 -17.82 10.50
N LEU A 337 -12.02 -18.13 11.47
CA LEU A 337 -10.58 -17.94 11.33
C LEU A 337 -10.00 -18.55 10.05
N PHE A 338 -10.40 -19.79 9.73
CA PHE A 338 -10.00 -20.54 8.53
C PHE A 338 -11.19 -20.84 7.62
N PHE A 339 -12.27 -20.07 7.70
CA PHE A 339 -13.46 -20.31 6.88
C PHE A 339 -13.09 -20.28 5.39
N GLY A 340 -13.41 -21.33 4.63
CA GLY A 340 -13.05 -21.37 3.21
C GLY A 340 -11.55 -21.41 2.89
N ALA A 341 -10.66 -21.57 3.88
CA ALA A 341 -9.22 -21.78 3.66
C ALA A 341 -8.98 -23.23 3.20
N THR A 342 -9.30 -23.50 1.93
CA THR A 342 -9.45 -24.86 1.38
C THR A 342 -8.18 -25.73 1.45
N ALA A 343 -6.99 -25.14 1.46
CA ALA A 343 -5.74 -25.88 1.64
C ALA A 343 -5.37 -26.15 3.11
N PHE A 344 -5.96 -25.42 4.06
CA PHE A 344 -5.51 -25.45 5.45
C PHE A 344 -5.84 -26.77 6.13
N SER A 345 -4.82 -27.55 6.47
CA SER A 345 -4.94 -28.87 7.13
C SER A 345 -3.77 -29.13 8.08
N ARG A 346 -3.50 -28.18 8.99
CA ARG A 346 -2.37 -28.22 9.94
C ARG A 346 -2.81 -28.51 11.37
N CYS A 347 -1.93 -29.15 12.12
CA CYS A 347 -2.13 -29.45 13.53
C CYS A 347 -2.11 -28.17 14.39
N LEU A 348 -3.09 -28.05 15.30
CA LEU A 348 -3.23 -26.96 16.27
C LEU A 348 -3.36 -27.45 17.72
N ALA A 349 -2.84 -28.64 18.03
CA ALA A 349 -2.99 -29.27 19.35
C ALA A 349 -2.31 -28.53 20.51
N SER A 350 -1.38 -27.65 20.21
CA SER A 350 -0.68 -26.80 21.18
C SER A 350 -1.42 -25.52 21.54
N TRP A 351 -2.51 -25.18 20.85
CA TRP A 351 -3.27 -23.97 21.15
C TRP A 351 -3.99 -24.07 22.48
N ASP A 352 -3.88 -23.01 23.29
CA ASP A 352 -4.72 -22.79 24.46
C ASP A 352 -6.05 -22.15 24.01
N THR A 353 -7.16 -22.79 24.36
CA THR A 353 -8.52 -22.35 24.01
C THR A 353 -9.30 -21.84 25.21
N SER A 354 -8.69 -21.78 26.39
CA SER A 354 -9.38 -21.45 27.65
C SER A 354 -10.00 -20.05 27.65
N SER A 355 -9.43 -19.11 26.89
CA SER A 355 -9.92 -17.73 26.75
C SER A 355 -10.89 -17.51 25.59
N LEU A 356 -11.18 -18.53 24.77
CA LEU A 356 -12.05 -18.35 23.59
C LEU A 356 -13.49 -18.06 24.01
N ILE A 357 -14.01 -16.94 23.52
CA ILE A 357 -15.41 -16.52 23.69
C ILE A 357 -16.23 -16.87 22.43
N ALA A 358 -15.65 -16.69 21.24
CA ALA A 358 -16.34 -16.98 19.98
C ALA A 358 -15.41 -17.60 18.94
N ASN A 359 -15.74 -18.81 18.50
CA ASN A 359 -15.01 -19.60 17.50
C ASN A 359 -15.95 -20.26 16.48
N VAL A 360 -17.10 -19.65 16.24
CA VAL A 360 -18.15 -20.22 15.37
C VAL A 360 -17.62 -20.32 13.93
N PHE A 361 -17.88 -21.47 13.28
CA PHE A 361 -17.44 -21.76 11.91
C PHE A 361 -15.93 -21.60 11.66
N MET A 362 -15.09 -21.71 12.71
CA MET A 362 -13.65 -21.52 12.63
C MET A 362 -12.98 -22.31 11.47
N PHE A 363 -13.43 -23.52 11.19
CA PHE A 363 -12.88 -24.41 10.16
C PHE A 363 -13.85 -24.72 9.00
N ALA A 364 -15.03 -24.10 8.95
CA ALA A 364 -16.04 -24.48 7.96
C ALA A 364 -15.55 -24.17 6.53
N GLY A 365 -15.59 -25.16 5.64
CA GLY A 365 -15.07 -25.03 4.28
C GLY A 365 -13.53 -24.96 4.18
N SER A 366 -12.81 -25.19 5.28
CA SER A 366 -11.35 -25.33 5.26
C SER A 366 -10.92 -26.72 4.76
N GLY A 367 -9.62 -26.94 4.60
CA GLY A 367 -9.04 -28.26 4.33
C GLY A 367 -9.01 -29.22 5.53
N CYS A 368 -9.54 -28.82 6.68
CA CYS A 368 -9.66 -29.68 7.85
C CYS A 368 -10.66 -30.81 7.57
N PRO A 369 -10.31 -32.10 7.77
CA PRO A 369 -11.21 -33.21 7.53
C PRO A 369 -12.54 -33.06 8.28
N ALA A 370 -13.67 -33.39 7.63
CA ALA A 370 -14.99 -33.27 8.25
C ALA A 370 -15.18 -34.24 9.44
N ASP A 371 -14.41 -35.33 9.44
CA ASP A 371 -14.32 -36.36 10.47
C ASP A 371 -13.10 -36.18 11.40
N ALA A 372 -12.46 -35.02 11.38
CA ALA A 372 -11.32 -34.71 12.24
C ALA A 372 -11.67 -34.95 13.72
N PRO A 373 -10.84 -35.71 14.47
CA PRO A 373 -11.10 -35.93 15.89
C PRO A 373 -11.00 -34.63 16.68
N VAL A 374 -11.77 -34.53 17.75
CA VAL A 374 -11.71 -33.39 18.67
C VAL A 374 -10.55 -33.60 19.64
N LEU A 375 -9.67 -32.61 19.71
CA LEU A 375 -8.53 -32.54 20.62
C LEU A 375 -9.01 -32.21 22.05
N GLN A 376 -8.15 -32.43 23.05
CA GLN A 376 -8.49 -32.17 24.45
C GLN A 376 -8.83 -30.70 24.74
N ASN A 377 -8.30 -29.78 23.94
CA ASN A 377 -8.60 -28.34 24.00
C ASN A 377 -9.89 -27.96 23.23
N GLY A 378 -10.64 -28.93 22.72
CA GLY A 378 -11.88 -28.69 21.98
C GLY A 378 -11.70 -28.25 20.52
N LEU A 379 -10.47 -28.13 20.01
CA LEU A 379 -10.20 -27.88 18.60
C LEU A 379 -10.30 -29.18 17.77
N LEU A 380 -10.48 -29.04 16.47
CA LEU A 380 -10.37 -30.15 15.53
C LEU A 380 -8.89 -30.47 15.25
N ASP A 381 -8.57 -31.76 15.20
CA ASP A 381 -7.30 -32.25 14.69
C ASP A 381 -7.28 -32.17 13.16
N CYS A 382 -6.85 -31.04 12.64
CA CYS A 382 -6.80 -30.83 11.19
C CYS A 382 -5.60 -31.51 10.48
N GLY A 383 -4.80 -32.33 11.17
CA GLY A 383 -3.68 -33.07 10.56
C GLY A 383 -2.45 -33.25 11.45
N CYS A 384 -2.62 -33.55 12.75
CA CYS A 384 -1.56 -33.88 13.71
C CYS A 384 -0.96 -35.27 13.51
N ASP A 385 -1.65 -36.14 12.79
CA ASP A 385 -1.15 -37.45 12.34
C ASP A 385 -0.21 -37.35 11.12
N LYS A 386 -0.28 -36.23 10.39
CA LYS A 386 0.56 -35.96 9.21
C LYS A 386 1.95 -35.50 9.65
N LEU A 387 2.98 -36.16 9.14
CA LEU A 387 4.37 -35.77 9.38
C LEU A 387 4.78 -34.65 8.41
N TRP A 388 4.88 -33.42 8.89
CA TRP A 388 5.29 -32.28 8.09
C TRP A 388 6.76 -31.95 8.32
N CYS A 389 7.52 -31.74 7.23
CA CYS A 389 8.95 -31.44 7.33
C CYS A 389 9.25 -30.15 8.11
N GLU A 390 8.36 -29.16 8.01
CA GLU A 390 8.44 -27.86 8.70
C GLU A 390 8.22 -27.98 10.23
N ASP A 391 7.63 -29.09 10.69
CA ASP A 391 7.29 -29.35 12.10
C ASP A 391 8.29 -30.32 12.78
N LEU A 392 9.33 -30.78 12.07
CA LEU A 392 10.28 -31.77 12.59
C LEU A 392 11.19 -31.19 13.68
N THR A 393 11.23 -31.87 14.82
CA THR A 393 12.23 -31.67 15.88
C THR A 393 13.48 -32.51 15.62
N ALA A 394 14.56 -32.28 16.40
CA ALA A 394 15.77 -33.11 16.35
C ALA A 394 15.47 -34.61 16.61
N VAL A 395 14.44 -34.92 17.40
CA VAL A 395 13.99 -36.29 17.68
C VAL A 395 13.30 -36.90 16.46
N ASP A 396 12.46 -36.13 15.77
CA ASP A 396 11.76 -36.59 14.56
C ASP A 396 12.74 -36.87 13.41
N TYR A 397 13.80 -36.06 13.30
CA TYR A 397 14.91 -36.33 12.38
C TYR A 397 15.61 -37.66 12.68
N ALA A 398 15.82 -38.00 13.96
CA ALA A 398 16.40 -39.28 14.35
C ALA A 398 15.49 -40.47 13.99
N LEU A 399 14.17 -40.28 14.08
CA LEU A 399 13.18 -41.28 13.70
C LEU A 399 13.08 -41.45 12.18
N LEU A 400 13.13 -40.35 11.42
CA LEU A 400 13.19 -40.35 9.96
C LEU A 400 14.48 -40.99 9.43
N LYS A 401 15.61 -40.80 10.14
CA LYS A 401 16.88 -41.46 9.84
C LYS A 401 16.78 -42.99 9.95
N LYS A 402 15.93 -43.50 10.85
CA LYS A 402 15.62 -44.94 10.96
C LYS A 402 14.66 -45.45 9.87
N LYS A 403 13.76 -44.60 9.37
CA LYS A 403 12.73 -44.96 8.35
C LYS A 403 13.20 -44.83 6.88
N GLY A 404 14.40 -44.32 6.62
CA GLY A 404 15.08 -44.43 5.33
C GLY A 404 15.34 -43.11 4.59
N LYS A 405 16.46 -43.08 3.83
CA LYS A 405 17.07 -41.88 3.21
C LYS A 405 16.15 -41.06 2.29
N LYS A 406 15.07 -41.62 1.75
CA LYS A 406 14.18 -40.96 0.78
C LYS A 406 13.23 -39.92 1.43
N ALA A 407 12.65 -40.24 2.58
CA ALA A 407 11.80 -39.30 3.33
C ALA A 407 12.63 -38.12 3.88
N MET A 408 13.82 -38.42 4.40
CA MET A 408 14.78 -37.42 4.86
C MET A 408 15.27 -36.51 3.71
N LYS A 409 15.54 -37.07 2.52
CA LYS A 409 15.95 -36.30 1.34
C LYS A 409 14.86 -35.32 0.88
N ASN A 410 13.58 -35.73 0.90
CA ASN A 410 12.46 -34.86 0.54
C ASN A 410 12.27 -33.72 1.54
N CYS A 411 12.39 -33.98 2.85
CA CYS A 411 12.33 -32.93 3.86
C CYS A 411 13.52 -31.96 3.79
N LEU A 412 14.75 -32.47 3.67
CA LEU A 412 15.96 -31.65 3.57
C LEU A 412 16.00 -30.79 2.29
N LEU A 413 15.50 -31.31 1.17
CA LEU A 413 15.42 -30.54 -0.08
C LEU A 413 14.41 -29.39 0.03
N THR A 414 13.31 -29.60 0.75
CA THR A 414 12.26 -28.60 0.95
C THR A 414 12.70 -27.46 1.87
N SER A 415 13.47 -27.76 2.92
CA SER A 415 14.05 -26.73 3.80
C SER A 415 15.17 -25.94 3.10
N LEU A 416 16.02 -26.60 2.31
CA LEU A 416 17.10 -25.93 1.57
C LEU A 416 16.57 -24.97 0.48
N ILE A 417 15.43 -25.27 -0.16
CA ILE A 417 14.82 -24.37 -1.15
C ILE A 417 14.27 -23.10 -0.48
N GLN A 418 13.71 -23.21 0.73
CA GLN A 418 13.22 -22.06 1.51
C GLN A 418 14.36 -21.09 1.90
N ASP A 419 15.54 -21.63 2.23
CA ASP A 419 16.73 -20.83 2.57
C ASP A 419 17.42 -20.19 1.35
N THR A 420 17.27 -20.76 0.15
CA THR A 420 17.85 -20.15 -1.07
C THR A 420 17.04 -18.97 -1.60
N GLU A 421 15.73 -18.89 -1.33
CA GLU A 421 14.90 -17.73 -1.68
C GLU A 421 15.11 -16.53 -0.74
N SER A 422 15.60 -16.76 0.49
CA SER A 422 15.97 -15.70 1.44
C SER A 422 17.38 -15.16 1.21
N ALA A 423 18.29 -15.92 0.59
CA ALA A 423 19.70 -15.58 0.41
C ALA A 423 20.07 -14.84 -0.90
N SER A 424 19.11 -14.50 -1.78
CA SER A 424 19.40 -13.92 -3.11
C SER A 424 19.82 -12.45 -3.12
N GLY A 425 20.38 -11.92 -2.02
CA GLY A 425 20.75 -10.50 -1.85
C GLY A 425 22.22 -10.20 -1.57
N LEU A 426 23.13 -11.18 -1.61
CA LEU A 426 24.56 -10.94 -1.33
C LEU A 426 25.37 -10.63 -2.61
N PRO A 427 26.16 -9.53 -2.64
CA PRO A 427 26.97 -9.17 -3.79
C PRO A 427 28.23 -10.05 -3.87
N TRP A 428 28.36 -10.80 -4.98
CA TRP A 428 29.55 -11.60 -5.25
C TRP A 428 30.74 -10.71 -5.65
N LYS A 429 31.57 -10.29 -4.68
CA LYS A 429 32.93 -9.81 -4.96
C LYS A 429 33.91 -10.98 -4.89
N ARG A 430 34.55 -11.30 -6.03
CA ARG A 430 35.71 -12.19 -6.11
C ARG A 430 36.86 -11.60 -5.27
N ALA A 431 37.31 -12.32 -4.25
CA ALA A 431 38.61 -12.09 -3.63
C ALA A 431 39.35 -13.42 -3.47
N SER A 432 40.46 -13.52 -4.18
CA SER A 432 41.48 -14.56 -4.07
C SER A 432 42.38 -14.31 -2.86
N ALA A 433 42.70 -15.33 -2.06
CA ALA A 433 44.06 -15.62 -1.54
C ALA A 433 44.03 -16.71 -0.44
N LYS A 434 45.14 -17.45 -0.39
CA LYS A 434 45.47 -18.62 0.45
C LYS A 434 45.54 -18.30 1.95
N VAL A 435 45.01 -19.17 2.83
CA VAL A 435 45.56 -19.47 4.17
C VAL A 435 45.21 -20.93 4.58
N PRO A 436 46.10 -21.70 5.28
CA PRO A 436 46.00 -23.15 5.49
C PRO A 436 45.27 -23.57 6.78
N TRP A 437 44.85 -24.84 6.79
CA TRP A 437 44.06 -25.53 7.81
C TRP A 437 44.79 -25.68 9.16
N LEU A 438 44.23 -25.13 10.25
CA LEU A 438 43.80 -25.86 11.47
C LEU A 438 43.12 -24.89 12.46
N THR A 439 42.09 -25.40 13.15
CA THR A 439 41.31 -24.81 14.27
C THR A 439 40.42 -23.60 13.97
N VAL A 440 39.12 -23.84 13.72
CA VAL A 440 38.00 -23.41 14.60
C VAL A 440 36.82 -24.36 14.32
N PHE A 441 36.41 -25.08 15.36
CA PHE A 441 35.16 -25.83 15.43
C PHE A 441 34.00 -24.83 15.51
N VAL A 442 32.85 -25.16 14.92
CA VAL A 442 31.59 -24.37 14.78
C VAL A 442 31.50 -23.62 13.45
N GLY A 443 30.86 -24.28 12.47
CA GLY A 443 30.41 -23.65 11.22
C GLY A 443 30.83 -24.44 9.98
N LEU A 444 30.01 -25.40 9.55
CA LEU A 444 29.98 -25.86 8.15
C LEU A 444 28.73 -26.73 7.92
N VAL A 445 27.64 -26.05 7.57
CA VAL A 445 26.77 -26.52 6.50
C VAL A 445 27.34 -25.96 5.19
N VAL A 446 27.20 -26.75 4.13
CA VAL A 446 27.55 -26.51 2.72
C VAL A 446 28.93 -26.99 2.29
N ALA A 447 29.01 -28.28 1.97
CA ALA A 447 29.35 -28.74 0.62
C ALA A 447 29.23 -30.27 0.57
N PHE A 448 28.20 -30.79 -0.11
CA PHE A 448 28.32 -31.88 -1.10
C PHE A 448 26.93 -32.21 -1.63
N ALA A 449 26.50 -31.45 -2.63
CA ALA A 449 25.71 -32.01 -3.72
C ALA A 449 26.72 -32.61 -4.70
N ALA A 450 26.70 -33.93 -4.90
CA ALA A 450 27.32 -34.55 -6.05
C ALA A 450 26.32 -35.50 -6.71
N SER A 451 25.99 -35.08 -7.91
CA SER A 451 25.28 -35.70 -9.01
C SER A 451 25.63 -37.16 -9.31
N ALA A 452 24.57 -37.85 -9.75
CA ALA A 452 24.51 -38.80 -10.86
C ALA A 452 25.54 -39.94 -10.93
N ALA A 453 25.00 -41.15 -10.78
CA ALA A 453 25.58 -42.37 -11.30
C ALA A 453 25.65 -42.31 -12.84
N ALA A 454 26.86 -42.18 -13.36
CA ALA A 454 27.28 -42.75 -14.63
C ALA A 454 28.78 -43.05 -14.56
N ALA A 455 29.19 -44.19 -15.11
CA ALA A 455 30.56 -44.72 -15.19
C ALA A 455 31.10 -45.44 -13.94
N ILE A 456 30.49 -46.60 -13.61
CA ILE A 456 31.28 -47.79 -13.29
C ILE A 456 31.82 -48.32 -14.62
N ALA A 457 33.00 -47.84 -15.00
CA ALA A 457 33.94 -48.58 -15.84
C ALA A 457 35.25 -47.78 -15.91
N TRP A 458 36.35 -48.48 -15.63
CA TRP A 458 37.70 -48.17 -16.07
C TRP A 458 38.57 -47.26 -15.20
N ARG A 459 39.33 -47.90 -14.28
CA ARG A 459 40.80 -47.77 -14.26
C ARG A 459 41.43 -48.88 -13.39
N SER A 460 41.66 -50.03 -14.01
CA SER A 460 42.77 -50.91 -13.64
C SER A 460 43.91 -50.71 -14.65
N HIS A 461 45.10 -50.45 -14.09
CA HIS A 461 46.46 -50.63 -14.62
C HIS A 461 46.92 -50.15 -16.02
N ARG A 462 47.85 -49.17 -15.95
CA ARG A 462 49.25 -49.16 -16.45
C ARG A 462 49.59 -49.56 -17.91
N ARG A 463 50.32 -48.60 -18.52
CA ARG A 463 51.53 -48.68 -19.38
C ARG A 463 51.38 -48.81 -20.92
N GLN A 464 51.85 -47.72 -21.56
CA GLN A 464 52.86 -47.61 -22.64
C GLN A 464 52.65 -48.25 -24.04
N PHE A 465 52.72 -47.34 -25.03
CA PHE A 465 53.04 -47.41 -26.48
C PHE A 465 52.06 -48.08 -27.49
N PRO A 466 51.89 -47.50 -28.72
CA PRO A 466 51.10 -48.05 -29.84
C PRO A 466 52.02 -48.69 -30.92
N PRO A 467 51.54 -49.05 -32.13
CA PRO A 467 50.32 -49.75 -32.59
C PRO A 467 50.68 -51.05 -33.38
N THR A 468 49.70 -51.90 -33.76
CA THR A 468 49.51 -52.55 -35.09
C THR A 468 48.60 -53.80 -35.10
N SER A 469 47.79 -53.90 -36.17
CA SER A 469 47.33 -55.08 -36.97
C SER A 469 46.56 -56.28 -36.38
N TYR A 470 45.34 -56.47 -36.93
CA TYR A 470 44.74 -57.71 -37.52
C TYR A 470 45.37 -59.09 -37.21
N GLU A 471 44.58 -60.04 -36.65
CA GLU A 471 44.07 -61.30 -37.27
C GLU A 471 43.55 -62.34 -36.24
N GLU A 472 42.42 -62.98 -36.60
CA GLU A 472 41.84 -64.31 -36.30
C GLU A 472 42.16 -65.12 -35.01
N LEU A 473 41.10 -65.37 -34.20
CA LEU A 473 40.46 -66.69 -33.94
C LEU A 473 39.27 -66.54 -32.98
#